data_AF-A0A920Q6K9-F1
#
_entry.id   AF-A0A920Q6K9-F1
#
_cell.length_a   1.000
_cell.length_b   1.000
_cell.length_c   1.000
_cell.angle_alpha   90.00
_cell.angle_beta   90.00
_cell.angle_gamma   90.00
#
_symmetry.space_group_name_H-M   'P 1'
#
loop_
_entity.id
_entity.type
_entity.pdbx_description
1 polymer ?
#
loop_
_entity_poly.entity_id
_entity_poly.type
_entity_poly.pdbx_seq_one_letter_code
_entity_poly.pdbx_strand_id
1 'polypeptide(L)'
;MPWDGTELWTCRVDDFGRIEEPQLVAGGKAESIFQPEWSPDNVLHFVSDRSGWWNIYRYEDGRARKLTDKNAELVNRSGYWGLVLTHSRPRS
;
A
#
# COMPACT_ATOMS: atom_id res chain seq x y z
N MET A 1 9.74 -16.99 2.61
CA MET A 1 10.30 -15.80 3.26
C MET A 1 9.18 -15.17 4.09
N PRO A 2 8.85 -15.68 5.30
CA PRO A 2 7.66 -15.31 6.10
C PRO A 2 7.68 -13.88 6.69
N TRP A 3 8.45 -12.97 6.11
CA TRP A 3 8.83 -11.72 6.73
C TRP A 3 7.96 -10.53 6.31
N ASP A 4 7.65 -9.77 7.35
CA ASP A 4 7.16 -8.39 7.42
C ASP A 4 5.83 -8.13 6.72
N GLY A 5 4.77 -8.58 7.41
CA GLY A 5 3.45 -7.98 7.28
C GLY A 5 3.56 -6.45 7.33
N THR A 6 2.99 -5.80 6.34
CA THR A 6 3.05 -4.36 6.12
C THR A 6 1.66 -3.79 6.24
N GLU A 7 1.51 -2.58 6.76
CA GLU A 7 0.25 -1.85 6.74
C GLU A 7 0.41 -0.59 5.91
N LEU A 8 -0.54 -0.36 5.00
CA LEU A 8 -0.65 0.83 4.18
C LEU A 8 -1.73 1.72 4.77
N TRP A 9 -1.33 2.93 5.14
CA TRP A 9 -2.20 3.93 5.74
C TRP A 9 -2.27 5.17 4.86
N THR A 10 -3.45 5.79 4.83
CA THR A 10 -3.66 7.13 4.27
C THR A 10 -4.10 8.07 5.37
N CYS A 11 -3.73 9.34 5.28
CA CYS A 11 -4.18 10.36 6.22
C CYS A 11 -4.26 11.72 5.52
N ARG A 12 -5.07 12.61 6.07
CA ARG A 12 -5.02 14.03 5.73
C ARG A 12 -3.88 14.66 6.52
N VAL A 13 -3.13 15.55 5.89
CA VAL A 13 -2.10 16.35 6.58
C VAL A 13 -2.58 17.79 6.58
N ASP A 14 -2.67 18.40 7.76
CA ASP A 14 -3.05 19.81 7.90
C ASP A 14 -1.90 20.75 7.48
N ASP A 15 -2.20 22.06 7.42
CA ASP A 15 -1.23 23.10 7.05
C ASP A 15 -0.02 23.18 8.02
N PHE A 16 -0.12 22.54 9.19
CA PHE A 16 0.92 22.49 10.22
C PHE A 16 1.66 21.13 10.23
N GLY A 17 1.40 20.25 9.26
CA GLY A 17 2.04 18.94 9.15
C GLY A 17 1.47 17.88 10.10
N ARG A 18 0.33 18.12 10.75
CA ARG A 18 -0.32 17.15 11.63
C ARG A 18 -1.12 16.14 10.83
N ILE A 19 -1.06 14.90 11.29
CA ILE A 19 -1.83 13.78 10.74
C ILE A 19 -3.25 13.85 11.28
N GLU A 20 -4.22 13.93 10.37
CA GLU A 20 -5.65 13.88 10.63
C GLU A 20 -6.27 12.68 9.91
N GLU A 21 -7.30 12.09 10.53
CA GLU A 21 -8.12 11.02 9.93
C GLU A 21 -7.29 9.85 9.33
N PRO A 22 -6.39 9.20 10.10
CA PRO A 22 -5.64 8.07 9.59
C PRO A 22 -6.57 6.89 9.30
N GLN A 23 -6.41 6.31 8.12
CA GLN A 23 -7.23 5.22 7.62
C GLN A 23 -6.34 4.10 7.09
N LEU A 24 -6.56 2.89 7.60
CA LEU A 24 -5.91 1.69 7.09
C LEU A 24 -6.52 1.33 5.73
N VAL A 25 -5.71 1.36 4.69
CA VAL A 25 -6.10 1.04 3.30
C VAL A 25 -6.01 -0.45 3.04
N ALA A 26 -4.89 -1.06 3.42
CA ALA A 26 -4.57 -2.44 3.13
C ALA A 26 -3.44 -2.92 4.05
N GLY A 27 -3.26 -4.23 4.18
CA GLY A 27 -2.14 -4.80 4.89
C GLY A 27 -2.53 -5.54 6.15
N GLY A 28 -1.51 -5.93 6.90
CA GLY A 28 -1.63 -6.64 8.16
C GLY A 28 -0.46 -7.60 8.36
N LYS A 29 -0.57 -8.47 9.37
CA LYS A 29 0.53 -9.35 9.80
C LYS A 29 1.00 -10.37 8.76
N ALA A 30 0.21 -10.62 7.72
CA ALA A 30 0.45 -11.65 6.71
C ALA A 30 0.30 -11.12 5.27
N GLU A 31 0.25 -9.80 5.09
CA GLU A 31 0.16 -9.16 3.78
C GLU A 31 1.36 -8.24 3.60
N SER A 32 2.11 -8.43 2.53
CA SER A 32 3.19 -7.54 2.13
C SER A 32 2.68 -6.56 1.10
N ILE A 33 3.03 -5.28 1.28
CA ILE A 33 2.64 -4.19 0.40
C ILE A 33 3.89 -3.42 -0.03
N PHE A 34 3.98 -3.08 -1.31
CA PHE A 34 5.06 -2.22 -1.81
C PHE A 34 4.59 -1.27 -2.90
N GLN A 35 5.40 -0.23 -3.12
CA GLN A 35 5.21 0.81 -4.14
C GLN A 35 3.81 1.45 -4.15
N PRO A 36 3.34 2.04 -3.05
CA PRO A 36 2.16 2.89 -3.10
C PRO A 36 2.44 4.17 -3.91
N GLU A 37 1.55 4.51 -4.84
CA GLU A 37 1.64 5.70 -5.68
C GLU A 37 0.25 6.28 -5.96
N TRP A 38 0.12 7.61 -5.87
CA TRP A 38 -1.11 8.32 -6.22
C TRP A 38 -1.12 8.70 -7.71
N SER A 39 -2.22 8.41 -8.40
CA SER A 39 -2.47 8.99 -9.73
C SER A 39 -2.85 10.48 -9.61
N PRO A 40 -2.73 11.25 -10.72
CA PRO A 40 -3.25 12.62 -10.78
C PRO A 40 -4.75 12.75 -10.46
N ASP A 41 -5.51 11.67 -10.63
CA ASP A 41 -6.94 11.60 -10.35
C ASP A 41 -7.25 11.25 -8.88
N ASN A 42 -6.28 11.36 -7.97
CA ASN A 42 -6.39 10.98 -6.56
C ASN A 42 -6.77 9.51 -6.32
N VAL A 43 -6.25 8.61 -7.15
CA VAL A 43 -6.42 7.17 -6.96
C VAL A 43 -5.10 6.55 -6.49
N LEU A 44 -5.11 5.92 -5.32
CA LEU A 44 -3.92 5.28 -4.76
C LEU A 44 -3.75 3.88 -5.33
N HIS A 45 -2.65 3.63 -6.02
CA HIS A 45 -2.26 2.33 -6.53
C HIS A 45 -1.21 1.71 -5.62
N PHE A 46 -1.25 0.39 -5.41
CA PHE A 46 -0.25 -0.33 -4.63
C PHE A 46 -0.19 -1.80 -5.05
N VAL A 47 0.95 -2.45 -4.79
CA VAL A 47 1.11 -3.89 -5.03
C VAL A 47 0.93 -4.65 -3.73
N SER A 48 0.15 -5.72 -3.74
CA SER A 48 -0.11 -6.57 -2.57
C SER A 48 -0.12 -8.05 -2.94
N ASP A 49 0.40 -8.88 -2.03
CA ASP A 49 0.39 -10.35 -2.13
C ASP A 49 -0.82 -11.01 -1.45
N ARG A 50 -1.81 -10.25 -0.96
CA ARG A 50 -2.97 -10.77 -0.18
C ARG A 50 -3.73 -11.92 -0.83
N SER A 51 -3.62 -12.06 -2.15
CA SER A 51 -4.25 -13.13 -2.93
C SER A 51 -3.42 -14.41 -3.06
N GLY A 52 -2.24 -14.46 -2.43
CA GLY A 52 -1.21 -15.47 -2.64
C GLY A 52 -0.29 -15.19 -3.84
N TRP A 53 -0.61 -14.15 -4.62
CA TRP A 53 0.18 -13.65 -5.75
C TRP A 53 0.24 -12.13 -5.70
N TRP A 54 1.35 -11.56 -6.16
CA TRP A 54 1.53 -10.11 -6.33
C TRP A 54 0.56 -9.58 -7.38
N ASN A 55 -0.31 -8.66 -6.97
CA ASN A 55 -1.27 -7.99 -7.84
C ASN A 55 -1.32 -6.50 -7.56
N ILE A 56 -1.68 -5.73 -8.58
CA ILE A 56 -1.92 -4.30 -8.45
C ILE A 56 -3.33 -4.09 -7.92
N TYR A 57 -3.45 -3.26 -6.91
CA TYR A 57 -4.69 -2.77 -6.36
C TYR A 57 -4.78 -1.28 -6.60
N ARG A 58 -6.00 -0.78 -6.84
CA ARG A 58 -6.33 0.63 -6.72
C ARG A 58 -7.24 0.85 -5.53
N TYR A 59 -7.02 1.94 -4.82
CA TYR A 59 -7.82 2.40 -3.70
C TYR A 59 -8.56 3.68 -4.10
N GLU A 60 -9.88 3.59 -4.11
CA GLU A 60 -10.80 4.62 -4.56
C GLU A 60 -12.10 4.45 -3.76
N ASP A 61 -12.74 5.56 -3.36
CA ASP A 61 -14.00 5.55 -2.60
C ASP A 61 -13.99 4.66 -1.35
N GLY A 62 -12.88 4.68 -0.61
CA GLY A 62 -12.74 3.90 0.62
C GLY A 62 -12.45 2.41 0.41
N ARG A 63 -12.24 1.94 -0.83
CA ARG A 63 -12.16 0.50 -1.16
C ARG A 63 -10.96 0.17 -2.03
N ALA A 64 -10.22 -0.87 -1.66
CA ALA A 64 -9.19 -1.47 -2.49
C ALA A 64 -9.81 -2.45 -3.49
N ARG A 65 -9.56 -2.25 -4.79
CA ARG A 65 -10.00 -3.12 -5.89
C ARG A 65 -8.78 -3.65 -6.63
N LYS A 66 -8.75 -4.97 -6.83
CA LYS A 66 -7.73 -5.63 -7.64
C LYS A 66 -7.89 -5.20 -9.11
N LEU A 67 -6.81 -4.78 -9.75
CA LEU A 67 -6.81 -4.34 -11.15
C LEU A 67 -6.34 -5.42 -12.13
N THR A 68 -5.71 -6.50 -11.64
CA THR A 68 -5.17 -7.57 -12.46
C THR A 68 -5.84 -8.91 -12.16
N ASP A 69 -6.47 -9.53 -13.15
CA ASP A 69 -6.92 -10.94 -13.09
C ASP A 69 -5.97 -11.91 -13.82
N LYS A 70 -4.78 -11.44 -14.20
CA LYS A 70 -3.77 -12.23 -14.91
C LYS A 70 -2.43 -12.17 -14.19
N ASN A 71 -1.76 -13.32 -14.15
CA ASN A 71 -0.36 -13.50 -13.72
C ASN A 71 0.56 -12.64 -14.60
N ALA A 72 0.75 -11.37 -14.25
CA ALA A 72 1.66 -10.47 -14.94
C ALA A 72 2.28 -9.49 -13.95
N GLU A 73 3.61 -9.44 -13.96
CA GLU A 73 4.44 -8.54 -13.17
C GLU A 73 4.56 -7.21 -13.93
N LEU A 74 3.99 -6.14 -13.39
CA LEU A 74 4.09 -4.79 -13.95
C LEU A 74 4.68 -3.87 -12.88
N VAL A 75 6.00 -3.71 -12.89
CA VAL A 75 6.69 -2.73 -12.04
C VAL A 75 7.62 -1.89 -12.90
N ASN A 76 7.26 -0.62 -13.10
CA ASN A 76 8.16 0.42 -13.56
C ASN A 76 8.53 1.31 -12.37
N ARG A 77 9.80 1.67 -12.26
CA ARG A 77 10.40 2.37 -11.11
C ARG A 77 10.45 3.87 -11.41
N SER A 78 9.50 4.67 -10.92
CA SER A 78 9.69 6.13 -10.86
C SER A 78 8.72 6.82 -9.90
N GLY A 79 9.23 7.72 -9.06
CA GLY A 79 8.45 8.71 -8.29
C GLY A 79 8.00 8.26 -6.90
N TYR A 80 8.62 8.80 -5.83
CA TYR A 80 8.30 8.46 -4.44
C TYR A 80 7.49 9.57 -3.76
N TRP A 81 6.24 9.30 -3.35
CA TRP A 81 5.60 9.90 -2.17
C TRP A 81 4.50 8.95 -1.63
N GLY A 82 4.86 8.13 -0.65
CA GLY A 82 3.94 7.26 0.09
C GLY A 82 4.63 6.74 1.35
N LEU A 83 4.07 7.03 2.53
CA LEU A 83 4.61 6.54 3.80
C LEU A 83 4.20 5.06 3.96
N VAL A 84 5.14 4.14 3.74
CA VAL A 84 4.98 2.73 4.10
C VAL A 84 5.63 2.51 5.46
N LEU A 85 4.84 2.15 6.47
CA LEU A 85 5.38 1.76 7.78
C LEU A 85 5.61 0.24 7.78
N THR A 86 6.87 -0.16 7.61
CA THR A 86 7.29 -1.55 7.78
C THR A 86 7.67 -1.79 9.24
N HIS A 87 6.98 -2.68 9.95
CA HIS A 87 7.38 -3.11 11.29
C HIS A 87 8.14 -4.43 11.21
N SER A 88 9.48 -4.38 11.18
CA SER A 88 10.31 -5.56 11.41
C SER A 88 10.64 -5.66 12.90
N ARG A 89 10.30 -6.78 13.56
CA ARG A 89 10.77 -7.03 14.93
C ARG A 89 12.09 -7.81 14.88
N PRO A 90 13.17 -7.34 15.53
CA PRO A 90 14.34 -8.17 15.76
C PRO A 90 13.99 -9.23 16.81
N ARG A 91 14.27 -10.52 16.52
CA ARG A 91 14.15 -11.58 17.53
C ARG A 91 15.33 -11.55 18.49
N SER A 92 15.02 -11.76 19.77
CA SER A 92 15.92 -12.33 20.78
C SER A 92 16.24 -13.79 20.47
#